data_AF-A0A936XEG8-F1
#
_entry.id   AF-A0A936XEG8-F1
#
_cell.length_a   1.000
_cell.length_b   1.000
_cell.length_c   1.000
_cell.angle_alpha   90.00
_cell.angle_beta   90.00
_cell.angle_gamma   90.00
#
_symmetry.space_group_name_H-M   'P 1'
#
loop_
_entity.id
_entity.type
_entity.pdbx_description
1 polymer ?
#
loop_
_entity_poly.entity_id
_entity_poly.type
_entity_poly.pdbx_seq_one_letter_code
_entity_poly.pdbx_strand_id
1 'polypeptide(L)'
;MFKILPDQPVAPGEKWSYSWQDENGRYSETYTLNSVNDSTILVDYAATSSTITKAEMMGNPTTTKMNNKTTGKIIIDRLTGLLIEKNTSTESNGSTEGGFGDIPVTSKVTAVLKVSSVL
;
A
#
# COMPACT_ATOMS: atom_id res chain seq x y z
N MET A 1 0.78 -5.92 13.43
CA MET A 1 0.83 -7.34 13.04
C MET A 1 0.92 -7.41 11.52
N PHE A 2 1.92 -8.07 10.93
CA PHE A 2 2.06 -8.22 9.47
C PHE A 2 1.43 -9.53 9.03
N LYS A 3 0.24 -9.50 8.45
CA LYS A 3 -0.49 -10.68 8.00
C LYS A 3 -1.24 -10.38 6.71
N ILE A 4 -0.95 -11.15 5.65
CA ILE A 4 -1.52 -10.93 4.31
C ILE A 4 -2.80 -11.75 4.13
N LEU A 5 -2.79 -13.02 4.51
CA LEU A 5 -3.95 -13.92 4.43
C LEU A 5 -4.90 -13.68 5.61
N PRO A 6 -6.23 -13.73 5.42
CA PRO A 6 -7.18 -13.56 6.51
C PRO A 6 -7.23 -14.81 7.41
N ASP A 7 -7.85 -14.68 8.60
CA ASP A 7 -8.05 -15.80 9.54
C ASP A 7 -9.11 -16.80 9.08
N GLN A 8 -10.00 -16.37 8.19
CA GLN A 8 -11.08 -17.18 7.65
C GLN A 8 -10.68 -17.77 6.29
N PRO A 9 -11.19 -18.97 5.94
CA PRO A 9 -11.05 -19.51 4.60
C PRO A 9 -11.58 -18.52 3.56
N VAL A 10 -10.85 -18.37 2.46
CA VAL A 10 -11.25 -17.52 1.34
C VAL A 10 -11.17 -18.28 0.02
N ALA A 11 -12.14 -18.04 -0.85
CA ALA A 11 -12.20 -18.60 -2.20
C ALA A 11 -11.66 -17.62 -3.26
N PRO A 12 -11.17 -18.09 -4.42
CA PRO A 12 -10.79 -17.21 -5.51
C PRO A 12 -11.90 -16.23 -5.89
N GLY A 13 -11.54 -14.95 -6.02
CA GLY A 13 -12.45 -13.83 -6.26
C GLY A 13 -12.91 -13.10 -4.98
N GLU A 14 -12.78 -13.73 -3.81
CA GLU A 14 -13.15 -13.09 -2.54
C GLU A 14 -12.15 -12.03 -2.11
N LYS A 15 -12.67 -11.07 -1.34
CA LYS A 15 -11.95 -9.87 -0.92
C LYS A 15 -11.98 -9.69 0.58
N TRP A 16 -10.88 -9.19 1.12
CA TRP A 16 -10.81 -8.71 2.49
C TRP A 16 -10.07 -7.38 2.52
N SER A 17 -10.47 -6.53 3.45
CA SER A 17 -9.95 -5.17 3.55
C SER A 17 -9.61 -4.84 4.99
N TYR A 18 -8.59 -4.02 5.16
CA TYR A 18 -8.21 -3.41 6.43
C TYR A 18 -8.20 -1.91 6.24
N SER A 19 -8.77 -1.17 7.19
CA SER A 19 -8.70 0.28 7.20
C SER A 19 -8.32 0.75 8.60
N TRP A 20 -7.55 1.84 8.63
CA TRP A 20 -7.14 2.47 9.86
C TRP A 20 -6.92 3.96 9.62
N GLN A 21 -6.84 4.70 10.71
CA GLN A 21 -6.50 6.11 10.69
C GLN A 21 -5.49 6.38 11.81
N ASP A 22 -4.61 7.32 11.55
CA ASP A 22 -3.71 7.89 12.54
C ASP A 22 -3.84 9.42 12.51
N GLU A 23 -2.95 10.10 13.25
CA GLU A 23 -2.90 11.56 13.29
C GLU A 23 -2.64 12.21 11.92
N ASN A 24 -2.01 11.48 11.00
CA ASN A 24 -1.55 11.98 9.71
C ASN A 24 -2.50 11.62 8.58
N GLY A 25 -3.43 10.66 8.75
CA GLY A 25 -4.33 10.33 7.65
C GLY A 25 -5.20 9.08 7.84
N ARG A 26 -5.84 8.72 6.72
CA ARG A 26 -6.66 7.51 6.57
C ARG A 26 -6.02 6.59 5.55
N TYR A 27 -6.11 5.30 5.83
CA TYR A 27 -5.50 4.25 5.02
C TYR A 27 -6.51 3.12 4.84
N SER A 28 -6.48 2.53 3.66
CA SER A 28 -7.28 1.36 3.31
C SER A 28 -6.45 0.43 2.44
N GLU A 29 -6.43 -0.84 2.80
CA GLU A 29 -5.86 -1.92 2.01
C GLU A 29 -6.95 -2.91 1.66
N THR A 30 -6.93 -3.42 0.44
CA THR A 30 -7.85 -4.43 -0.06
C THR A 30 -7.04 -5.49 -0.78
N TYR A 31 -7.33 -6.72 -0.42
CA TYR A 31 -6.71 -7.91 -0.98
C TYR A 31 -7.81 -8.71 -1.66
N THR A 32 -7.52 -9.24 -2.84
CA THR A 32 -8.43 -10.17 -3.56
C THR A 32 -7.67 -11.45 -3.83
N LEU A 33 -8.20 -12.59 -3.38
CA LEU A 33 -7.60 -13.88 -3.71
C LEU A 33 -7.77 -14.09 -5.22
N ASN A 34 -6.68 -14.11 -5.98
CA ASN A 34 -6.74 -14.25 -7.43
C ASN A 34 -6.79 -15.73 -7.81
N SER A 35 -5.80 -16.50 -7.35
CA SER A 35 -5.71 -17.93 -7.63
C SER A 35 -4.84 -18.64 -6.59
N VAL A 36 -5.02 -19.96 -6.50
CA VAL A 36 -4.22 -20.86 -5.69
C VAL A 36 -3.77 -22.00 -6.59
N ASN A 37 -2.46 -22.19 -6.68
CA ASN A 37 -1.82 -23.22 -7.49
C ASN A 37 -1.14 -24.23 -6.55
N ASP A 38 -0.43 -25.21 -7.09
CA ASP A 38 0.22 -26.24 -6.27
C ASP A 38 1.23 -25.68 -5.26
N SER A 39 2.00 -24.65 -5.66
CA SER A 39 3.08 -24.06 -4.87
C SER A 39 2.80 -22.64 -4.37
N THR A 40 1.93 -21.87 -5.03
CA THR A 40 1.76 -20.44 -4.75
C THR A 40 0.31 -20.02 -4.59
N ILE A 41 0.11 -18.98 -3.79
CA ILE A 41 -1.14 -18.21 -3.71
C ILE A 41 -0.88 -16.84 -4.34
N LEU A 42 -1.71 -16.46 -5.31
CA LEU A 42 -1.67 -15.16 -5.96
C LEU A 42 -2.78 -14.27 -5.41
N VAL A 43 -2.40 -13.07 -4.95
CA VAL A 43 -3.31 -12.08 -4.38
C VAL A 43 -3.15 -10.75 -5.10
N ASP A 44 -4.28 -10.18 -5.51
CA ASP A 44 -4.32 -8.81 -6.02
C ASP A 44 -4.38 -7.85 -4.86
N TYR A 45 -3.53 -6.83 -4.90
CA TYR A 45 -3.42 -5.83 -3.85
C TYR A 45 -3.85 -4.47 -4.38
N ALA A 46 -4.70 -3.79 -3.62
CA ALA A 46 -5.05 -2.40 -3.84
C ALA A 46 -5.00 -1.66 -2.50
N ALA A 47 -4.45 -0.46 -2.48
CA ALA A 47 -4.50 0.38 -1.29
C ALA A 47 -4.75 1.84 -1.66
N THR A 48 -5.40 2.55 -0.75
CA THR A 48 -5.56 4.00 -0.83
C THR A 48 -5.10 4.62 0.48
N SER A 49 -4.52 5.81 0.39
CA SER A 49 -4.29 6.63 1.58
C SER A 49 -4.58 8.09 1.28
N SER A 50 -5.02 8.82 2.30
CA SER A 50 -5.15 10.26 2.28
C SER A 50 -4.47 10.80 3.53
N THR A 51 -3.42 11.59 3.32
CA THR A 51 -2.54 12.06 4.39
C THR A 51 -2.43 13.57 4.37
N ILE A 52 -2.27 14.17 5.55
CA ILE A 52 -1.99 15.57 5.77
C ILE A 52 -0.74 15.64 6.64
N THR A 53 0.34 16.15 6.08
CA THR A 53 1.60 16.33 6.80
C THR A 53 1.87 17.82 6.99
N LYS A 54 2.18 18.24 8.20
CA LYS A 54 2.65 19.59 8.50
C LYS A 54 4.16 19.58 8.60
N ALA A 55 4.82 20.52 7.94
CA ALA A 55 6.27 20.64 7.94
C ALA A 55 6.67 22.12 7.99
N GLU A 56 7.97 22.38 8.04
CA GLU A 56 8.53 23.71 7.80
C GLU A 56 9.42 23.66 6.57
N MET A 57 9.23 24.62 5.67
CA MET A 57 10.04 24.80 4.48
C MET A 57 10.62 26.20 4.48
N MET A 58 11.95 26.31 4.57
CA MET A 58 12.66 27.60 4.61
C MET A 58 12.13 28.54 5.71
N GLY A 59 11.82 27.99 6.89
CA GLY A 59 11.29 28.75 8.03
C GLY A 59 9.81 29.12 7.94
N ASN A 60 9.08 28.65 6.93
CA ASN A 60 7.64 28.84 6.81
C ASN A 60 6.89 27.52 7.05
N PRO A 61 5.82 27.52 7.86
CA PRO A 61 4.99 26.34 8.01
C PRO A 61 4.30 26.00 6.68
N THR A 62 4.31 24.72 6.34
CA THR A 62 3.65 24.17 5.17
C THR A 62 2.71 23.04 5.56
N THR A 63 1.64 22.88 4.80
CA THR A 63 0.72 21.75 4.93
C THR A 63 0.64 21.03 3.60
N THR A 64 1.07 19.77 3.57
CA THR A 64 1.02 18.92 2.39
C THR A 64 -0.14 17.95 2.53
N LYS A 65 -1.09 17.99 1.58
CA LYS A 65 -2.16 17.00 1.45
C LYS A 65 -1.79 16.04 0.34
N MET A 66 -1.83 14.75 0.59
CA MET A 66 -1.44 13.73 -0.39
C MET A 66 -2.41 12.57 -0.40
N ASN A 67 -2.90 12.24 -1.60
CA ASN A 67 -3.68 11.05 -1.87
C ASN A 67 -2.83 10.05 -2.63
N ASN A 68 -2.78 8.82 -2.16
CA ASN A 68 -2.06 7.74 -2.81
C ASN A 68 -3.04 6.66 -3.25
N LYS A 69 -2.83 6.12 -4.44
CA LYS A 69 -3.46 4.91 -4.94
C LYS A 69 -2.38 3.91 -5.30
N THR A 70 -2.43 2.76 -4.65
CA THR A 70 -1.49 1.66 -4.87
C THR A 70 -2.22 0.49 -5.49
N THR A 71 -1.62 -0.13 -6.50
CA THR A 71 -2.04 -1.43 -7.03
C THR A 71 -0.85 -2.37 -7.05
N GLY A 72 -1.10 -3.67 -7.00
CA GLY A 72 -0.02 -4.63 -6.97
C GLY A 72 -0.46 -6.08 -7.05
N LYS A 73 0.54 -6.95 -7.09
CA LYS A 73 0.43 -8.39 -7.02
C LYS A 73 1.28 -8.90 -5.88
N ILE A 74 0.75 -9.85 -5.14
CA ILE A 74 1.43 -10.53 -4.04
C ILE A 74 1.46 -12.01 -4.35
N ILE A 75 2.64 -12.61 -4.23
CA ILE A 75 2.90 -14.03 -4.38
C ILE A 75 3.30 -14.57 -3.02
N ILE A 76 2.60 -15.60 -2.57
CA ILE A 76 2.78 -16.23 -1.26
C ILE A 76 3.09 -17.71 -1.50
N ASP A 77 4.00 -18.26 -0.73
CA ASP A 77 4.25 -19.70 -0.70
C ASP A 77 3.04 -20.41 -0.06
N ARG A 78 2.46 -21.38 -0.77
CA ARG A 78 1.22 -22.03 -0.32
C ARG A 78 1.42 -22.91 0.92
N LEU A 79 2.59 -23.52 1.08
CA LEU A 79 2.86 -24.45 2.16
C LEU A 79 3.11 -23.72 3.48
N THR A 80 3.83 -22.61 3.42
CA THR A 80 4.28 -21.86 4.60
C THR A 80 3.41 -20.62 4.88
N GLY A 81 2.66 -20.13 3.89
CA GLY A 81 1.91 -18.88 3.99
C GLY A 81 2.80 -17.64 4.00
N LEU A 82 4.10 -17.78 3.72
CA LEU A 82 5.07 -16.69 3.74
C LEU A 82 5.10 -15.95 2.40
N LEU A 83 5.36 -14.64 2.47
CA LEU A 83 5.53 -13.80 1.29
C LEU A 83 6.76 -14.26 0.49
N ILE A 84 6.57 -14.50 -0.82
CA ILE A 84 7.67 -14.68 -1.78
C ILE A 84 8.02 -13.34 -2.42
N GLU A 85 7.01 -12.67 -2.97
CA GLU A 85 7.19 -11.42 -3.71
C GLU A 85 5.96 -10.51 -3.59
N LYS A 86 6.19 -9.21 -3.42
CA LYS A 86 5.16 -8.17 -3.51
C LYS A 86 5.64 -7.09 -4.48
N ASN A 87 4.91 -6.93 -5.58
CA ASN A 87 5.14 -5.86 -6.55
C ASN A 87 4.00 -4.85 -6.44
N THR A 88 4.33 -3.59 -6.21
CA THR A 88 3.36 -2.50 -6.09
C THR A 88 3.75 -1.29 -6.92
N SER A 89 2.75 -0.64 -7.50
CA SER A 89 2.84 0.68 -8.11
C SER A 89 1.95 1.64 -7.35
N THR A 90 2.54 2.69 -6.79
CA THR A 90 1.84 3.76 -6.08
C THR A 90 1.87 5.03 -6.92
N GLU A 91 0.69 5.59 -7.18
CA GLU A 91 0.50 6.91 -7.77
C GLU A 91 0.05 7.87 -6.67
N SER A 92 0.78 8.96 -6.53
CA SER A 92 0.57 9.98 -5.51
C SER A 92 0.18 11.29 -6.16
N ASN A 93 -0.87 11.92 -5.67
CA ASN A 93 -1.35 13.21 -6.12
C ASN A 93 -1.73 14.06 -4.92
N GLY A 94 -1.28 15.30 -4.89
CA GLY A 94 -1.48 16.17 -3.75
C GLY A 94 -1.04 17.60 -4.03
N SER A 95 -0.98 18.37 -2.97
CA SER A 95 -0.49 19.73 -3.02
C SER A 95 0.12 20.15 -1.68
N THR A 96 1.04 21.10 -1.72
CA THR A 96 1.68 21.71 -0.56
C THR A 96 1.29 23.17 -0.48
N GLU A 97 0.54 23.52 0.56
CA GLU A 97 0.08 24.87 0.85
C GLU A 97 1.07 25.54 1.83
N GLY A 98 1.45 26.80 1.58
CA GLY A 98 2.28 27.58 2.48
C GLY A 98 2.41 29.04 2.06
N GLY A 99 3.38 29.76 2.66
CA GLY A 99 3.64 31.17 2.35
C GLY A 99 4.04 31.47 0.90
N PHE A 100 4.35 30.43 0.11
CA PHE A 100 4.73 30.52 -1.30
C PHE A 100 3.57 30.24 -2.27
N GLY A 101 2.36 29.99 -1.76
CA GLY A 101 1.20 29.55 -2.55
C GLY A 101 0.98 28.04 -2.50
N ASP A 102 0.11 27.53 -3.38
CA ASP A 102 -0.21 26.11 -3.51
C ASP A 102 0.66 25.45 -4.59
N ILE A 103 1.45 24.46 -4.21
CA ILE A 103 2.38 23.75 -5.09
C ILE A 103 1.87 22.33 -5.34
N PRO A 104 1.46 21.96 -6.56
CA PRO A 104 0.99 20.61 -6.84
C PRO A 104 2.14 19.61 -6.77
N VAL A 105 1.84 18.42 -6.25
CA VAL A 105 2.78 17.30 -6.13
C VAL A 105 2.20 16.07 -6.80
N THR A 106 2.95 15.50 -7.74
CA THR A 106 2.63 14.20 -8.33
C THR A 106 3.87 13.32 -8.32
N SER A 107 3.70 12.05 -7.98
CA SER A 107 4.78 11.07 -8.03
C SER A 107 4.27 9.68 -8.35
N LYS A 108 5.15 8.86 -8.93
CA LYS A 108 4.91 7.44 -9.14
C LYS A 108 6.07 6.65 -8.58
N VAL A 109 5.78 5.68 -7.72
CA VAL A 109 6.77 4.81 -7.09
C VAL A 109 6.42 3.37 -7.43
N THR A 110 7.39 2.62 -7.92
CA THR A 110 7.30 1.17 -8.05
C THR A 110 8.22 0.51 -7.04
N ALA A 111 7.71 -0.49 -6.34
CA ALA A 111 8.45 -1.24 -5.35
C ALA A 111 8.29 -2.73 -5.60
N VAL A 112 9.40 -3.44 -5.57
CA VAL A 112 9.44 -4.90 -5.66
C VAL A 112 10.14 -5.41 -4.41
N LEU A 113 9.36 -6.02 -3.53
CA LEU A 113 9.87 -6.69 -2.34
C LEU A 113 9.97 -8.19 -2.65
N LYS A 114 11.16 -8.76 -2.52
CA LYS A 114 11.40 -10.21 -2.66
C LYS A 114 12.01 -10.75 -1.38
N VAL A 115 11.47 -11.85 -0.89
CA VAL A 115 12.03 -12.58 0.25
C VAL A 115 12.86 -13.72 -0.30
N SER A 116 14.15 -13.75 0.07
CA SER A 116 15.03 -14.87 -0.23
C SER A 116 15.59 -15.42 1.07
N SER A 117 15.69 -16.74 1.16
CA SER A 117 16.35 -17.40 2.28
C SER A 117 17.85 -17.17 2.16
N VAL A 118 18.49 -16.72 3.24
CA VAL A 118 19.95 -16.73 3.35
C VAL A 118 20.31 -18.06 4.01
N LEU A 119 20.86 -18.99 3.22
CA LEU A 119 21.51 -20.20 3.71
C LEU A 119 23.02 -19.96 3.77
#